data_AF-A0A9Y4NTT8-F1
#
_entry.id   AF-A0A9Y4NTT8-F1
#
_cell.length_a   1.000
_cell.length_b   1.000
_cell.length_c   1.000
_cell.angle_alpha   90.00
_cell.angle_beta   90.00
_cell.angle_gamma   90.00
#
_symmetry.space_group_name_H-M   'P 1'
#
loop_
_entity.id
_entity.type
_entity.pdbx_description
1 polymer ?
#
loop_
_entity_poly.entity_id
_entity_poly.type
_entity_poly.pdbx_seq_one_letter_code
_entity_poly.pdbx_strand_id
1 'polypeptide(L)'
;MRELDRIKENHTKQLEDRVHGLIEECRKRPTQMTDEELDEEFDKIWNETKKELSYPELEIKDIYDNVFHHLRANLLHRGSHANELLSQKNLQDCGVEPYSYTIDGLYKQLKSKVNKFFNGKDHTMAVQEIADSIIDACTQLITEKLERKTDYHDTYIQEILHIIDESLQKNLDVKTEIKLEVSLKQHICGFAARRFQKMHEDFLHVNDPYRCLCRNKDKFCADFKDVFQKRDQCQKKAEEFTYQCLKPAVKDFVNRSLGPDIIAEMLTNQQFSTRMFFQYTVLLDLLSKDDFESYVSYILSYEDYVKKWILHQILEHFTDRSTTFRFEDQHLKSSISSINDAINKAKMGTSVNLKKFVQNICKELGDKLVISQDSLGAFMILNNANQEQFAHSLTKCVNEMGQTLREEFKESDIQTTLGHLHVKPQNVLFTRLIGCGQQCPFCKTPCDAGGKDHTEHWASLHRSTGLGTYRFHLSQKLDTDVCSSLVITDTDFRCYATNNEWHPYKRYKEIFPHWKIAPDVSLEASDYWKYVMAKYNNQFAKEYSAKPADIPPTWKRITRKQAEASLKESFGIK
;
A
#
# COMPACT_ATOMS: atom_id res chain seq x y z
N MET A 1 8.56 18.74 10.31
CA MET A 1 8.67 17.93 11.55
C MET A 1 9.60 18.59 12.57
N ARG A 2 10.93 18.66 12.36
CA ARG A 2 11.88 19.23 13.35
C ARG A 2 11.52 20.61 13.91
N GLU A 3 10.98 21.51 13.11
CA GLU A 3 10.61 22.86 13.59
C GLU A 3 9.34 22.86 14.45
N LEU A 4 8.32 22.11 14.03
CA LEU A 4 7.11 21.85 14.81
C LEU A 4 7.45 21.22 16.17
N ASP A 5 8.35 20.23 16.19
CA ASP A 5 8.78 19.57 17.43
C ASP A 5 9.49 20.56 18.37
N ARG A 6 10.33 21.47 17.84
CA ARG A 6 10.98 22.53 18.61
C ARG A 6 10.00 23.53 19.21
N ILE A 7 8.98 23.94 18.45
CA ILE A 7 7.94 24.85 18.93
C ILE A 7 7.18 24.21 20.10
N LYS A 8 6.76 22.95 19.93
CA LYS A 8 6.07 22.19 20.99
C LYS A 8 6.94 22.05 22.24
N GLU A 9 8.23 21.74 22.07
CA GLU A 9 9.19 21.66 23.18
C GLU A 9 9.33 23.01 23.90
N ASN A 10 9.42 24.12 23.17
CA ASN A 10 9.51 25.46 23.76
C ASN A 10 8.25 25.86 24.54
N HIS A 11 7.06 25.59 23.99
CA HIS A 11 5.78 25.87 24.68
C HIS A 11 5.66 25.06 25.98
N THR A 12 6.02 23.79 25.90
CA THR A 12 6.06 22.85 27.04
C THR A 12 6.99 23.40 28.13
N LYS A 13 8.20 23.84 27.76
CA LYS A 13 9.19 24.40 28.70
C LYS A 13 8.71 25.70 29.37
N GLN A 14 8.11 26.61 28.61
CA GLN A 14 7.61 27.88 29.17
C GLN A 14 6.48 27.66 30.18
N LEU A 15 5.58 26.73 29.89
CA LEU A 15 4.54 26.35 30.84
C LEU A 15 5.15 25.73 32.10
N GLU A 16 6.13 24.84 31.95
CA GLU A 16 6.84 24.22 33.08
C GLU A 16 7.48 25.28 34.00
N ASP A 17 8.20 26.26 33.43
CA ASP A 17 8.84 27.34 34.19
C ASP A 17 7.82 28.17 34.99
N ARG A 18 6.66 28.47 34.39
CA ARG A 18 5.58 29.22 35.07
C ARG A 18 4.90 28.43 36.16
N VAL A 19 4.63 27.15 35.93
CA VAL A 19 4.02 26.29 36.95
C VAL A 19 5.00 26.09 38.12
N HIS A 20 6.31 26.02 37.87
CA HIS A 20 7.30 26.06 38.94
C HIS A 20 7.22 27.36 39.77
N GLY A 21 7.09 28.52 39.12
CA GLY A 21 6.84 29.79 39.81
C GLY A 21 5.57 29.76 40.65
N LEU A 22 4.47 29.25 40.09
CA LEU A 22 3.17 29.12 40.77
C LEU A 22 3.28 28.25 42.03
N ILE A 23 3.99 27.13 41.96
CA ILE A 23 4.21 26.24 43.10
C ILE A 23 4.89 27.01 44.25
N GLU A 24 5.93 27.80 43.95
CA GLU A 24 6.64 28.59 44.96
C GLU A 24 5.81 29.73 45.53
N GLU A 25 4.91 30.32 44.74
CA GLU A 25 3.95 31.33 45.22
C GLU A 25 2.89 30.72 46.12
N CYS A 26 2.26 29.61 45.70
CA CYS A 26 1.26 28.91 46.51
C CYS A 26 1.85 28.42 47.84
N ARG A 27 3.12 27.97 47.86
CA ARG A 27 3.81 27.52 49.08
C ARG A 27 4.08 28.62 50.11
N LYS A 28 4.10 29.89 49.68
CA LYS A 28 4.28 31.04 50.59
C LYS A 28 2.98 31.45 51.29
N ARG A 29 1.84 30.93 50.86
CA ARG A 29 0.54 31.24 51.48
C ARG A 29 0.45 30.56 52.86
N PRO A 30 -0.04 31.27 53.89
CA PRO A 30 -0.07 30.75 55.26
C PRO A 30 -1.12 29.66 55.51
N THR A 31 -2.12 29.53 54.63
CA THR A 31 -3.21 28.54 54.71
C THR A 31 -3.00 27.39 53.72
N GLN A 32 -3.37 26.18 54.15
CA GLN A 32 -3.39 25.01 53.27
C GLN A 32 -4.46 25.19 52.20
N MET A 33 -4.03 25.19 50.93
CA MET A 33 -4.93 25.34 49.78
C MET A 33 -5.69 24.06 49.48
N THR A 34 -6.95 24.20 49.08
CA THR A 34 -7.84 23.14 48.59
C THR A 34 -7.52 22.76 47.14
N ASP A 35 -8.02 21.62 46.69
CA ASP A 35 -7.83 21.17 45.31
C ASP A 35 -8.54 22.11 44.31
N GLU A 36 -9.69 22.68 44.69
CA GLU A 36 -10.42 23.67 43.89
C GLU A 36 -9.64 24.99 43.76
N GLU A 37 -9.05 25.50 44.85
CA GLU A 37 -8.21 26.71 44.79
C GLU A 37 -6.96 26.49 43.93
N LEU A 38 -6.39 25.29 43.95
CA LEU A 38 -5.27 24.91 43.09
C LEU A 38 -5.69 24.84 41.61
N ASP A 39 -6.89 24.35 41.30
CA ASP A 39 -7.43 24.38 39.93
C ASP A 39 -7.58 25.83 39.42
N GLU A 40 -8.13 26.72 40.25
CA GLU A 40 -8.33 28.13 39.87
C GLU A 40 -7.00 28.85 39.59
N GLU A 41 -6.00 28.68 40.45
CA GLU A 41 -4.67 29.27 40.25
C GLU A 41 -3.94 28.69 39.04
N PHE A 42 -4.06 27.36 38.82
CA PHE A 42 -3.52 26.73 37.62
C PHE A 42 -4.20 27.27 36.36
N ASP A 43 -5.52 27.39 36.36
CA ASP A 43 -6.29 27.90 35.22
C ASP A 43 -5.95 29.34 34.89
N LYS A 44 -5.64 30.16 35.90
CA LYS A 44 -5.15 31.53 35.70
C LYS A 44 -3.81 31.54 34.96
N ILE A 45 -2.80 30.82 35.48
CA ILE A 45 -1.48 30.71 34.84
C ILE A 45 -1.59 30.08 33.45
N TRP A 46 -2.43 29.07 33.28
CA TRP A 46 -2.71 28.44 32.01
C TRP A 46 -3.23 29.44 30.98
N ASN A 47 -4.26 30.22 31.34
CA ASN A 47 -4.87 31.21 30.45
C ASN A 47 -3.93 32.38 30.13
N GLU A 48 -3.08 32.79 31.06
CA GLU A 48 -2.03 33.78 30.83
C GLU A 48 -0.97 33.25 29.86
N THR A 49 -0.42 32.06 30.15
CA THR A 49 0.59 31.40 29.30
C THR A 49 0.06 31.23 27.88
N LYS A 50 -1.18 30.76 27.75
CA LYS A 50 -1.85 30.58 26.46
C LYS A 50 -2.00 31.88 25.65
N LYS A 51 -2.14 33.04 26.30
CA LYS A 51 -2.22 34.33 25.61
C LYS A 51 -0.85 34.84 25.14
N GLU A 52 0.22 34.43 25.81
CA GLU A 52 1.59 34.90 25.55
C GLU A 52 2.37 33.98 24.61
N LEU A 53 2.02 32.69 24.54
CA LEU A 53 2.64 31.75 23.62
C LEU A 53 2.36 32.15 22.17
N SER A 54 3.43 32.17 21.37
CA SER A 54 3.35 32.37 19.93
C SER A 54 3.01 31.05 19.25
N TYR A 55 1.82 30.93 18.68
CA TYR A 55 1.45 29.79 17.85
C TYR A 55 1.64 30.18 16.39
N PRO A 56 2.75 29.78 15.74
CA PRO A 56 2.93 30.08 14.33
C PRO A 56 1.79 29.43 13.55
N GLU A 57 1.22 30.19 12.62
CA GLU A 57 0.22 29.66 11.71
C GLU A 57 0.88 28.55 10.90
N LEU A 58 0.34 27.33 11.01
CA LEU A 58 0.85 26.21 10.26
C LEU A 58 0.49 26.44 8.80
N GLU A 59 1.50 26.60 7.96
CA GLU A 59 1.33 26.76 6.53
C GLU A 59 0.65 25.51 5.96
N ILE A 60 -0.64 25.65 5.63
CA ILE A 60 -1.35 24.65 4.84
C ILE A 60 -0.78 24.75 3.44
N LYS A 61 0.03 23.76 3.09
CA LYS A 61 0.57 23.68 1.74
C LYS A 61 -0.56 23.43 0.76
N ASP A 62 -0.51 24.13 -0.36
CA ASP A 62 -1.35 23.80 -1.51
C ASP A 62 -0.77 22.54 -2.18
N ILE A 63 -1.31 21.38 -1.80
CA ILE A 63 -0.91 20.10 -2.38
C ILE A 63 -1.40 19.99 -3.82
N TYR A 64 -2.47 20.69 -4.21
CA TYR A 64 -2.92 20.71 -5.61
C TYR A 64 -1.89 21.40 -6.50
N ASP A 65 -1.36 22.55 -6.10
CA ASP A 65 -0.34 23.26 -6.85
C ASP A 65 0.94 22.42 -6.97
N ASN A 66 1.37 21.78 -5.88
CA ASN A 66 2.54 20.91 -5.90
C ASN A 66 2.35 19.69 -6.83
N VAL A 67 1.21 19.01 -6.73
CA VAL A 67 0.86 17.91 -7.64
C VAL A 67 0.79 18.39 -9.08
N PHE A 68 0.23 19.58 -9.34
CA PHE A 68 0.16 20.18 -10.66
C PHE A 68 1.56 20.48 -11.22
N HIS A 69 2.49 20.98 -10.39
CA HIS A 69 3.88 21.18 -10.77
C HIS A 69 4.56 19.88 -11.18
N HIS A 70 4.40 18.80 -10.41
CA HIS A 70 4.95 17.49 -10.74
C HIS A 70 4.34 16.91 -12.03
N LEU A 71 3.02 17.03 -12.19
CA LEU A 71 2.31 16.60 -13.40
C LEU A 71 2.81 17.37 -14.63
N ARG A 72 2.92 18.71 -14.53
CA ARG A 72 3.41 19.56 -15.61
C ARG A 72 4.85 19.21 -15.98
N ALA A 73 5.72 19.05 -14.99
CA ALA A 73 7.12 18.65 -15.20
C ALA A 73 7.22 17.30 -15.92
N ASN A 74 6.40 16.33 -15.50
CA ASN A 74 6.34 15.01 -16.11
C ASN A 74 5.89 15.06 -17.60
N LEU A 75 4.94 15.92 -17.94
CA LEU A 75 4.43 16.09 -19.31
C LEU A 75 5.29 16.97 -20.23
N LEU A 76 6.35 17.62 -19.73
CA LEU A 76 7.20 18.53 -20.53
C LEU A 76 7.71 17.91 -21.83
N HIS A 77 8.08 16.63 -21.79
CA HIS A 77 8.63 15.89 -22.92
C HIS A 77 7.63 15.69 -24.08
N ARG A 78 6.32 15.92 -23.85
CA ARG A 78 5.26 15.82 -24.87
C ARG A 78 5.01 17.13 -25.63
N GLY A 79 5.68 18.23 -25.26
CA GLY A 79 5.63 19.50 -25.99
C GLY A 79 4.41 20.39 -25.68
N SER A 80 4.20 21.41 -26.52
CA SER A 80 3.22 22.48 -26.27
C SER A 80 1.76 22.02 -26.25
N HIS A 81 1.41 21.02 -27.07
CA HIS A 81 0.03 20.51 -27.14
C HIS A 81 -0.42 19.86 -25.83
N ALA A 82 0.46 19.11 -25.15
CA ALA A 82 0.15 18.54 -23.84
C ALA A 82 -0.08 19.63 -22.78
N ASN A 83 0.72 20.71 -22.81
CA ASN A 83 0.56 21.85 -21.91
C ASN A 83 -0.76 22.60 -22.15
N GLU A 84 -1.18 22.74 -23.41
CA GLU A 84 -2.47 23.33 -23.76
C GLU A 84 -3.62 22.51 -23.17
N LEU A 85 -3.62 21.19 -23.41
CA LEU A 85 -4.61 20.27 -22.84
C LEU A 85 -4.61 20.29 -21.30
N LEU A 86 -3.44 20.30 -20.68
CA LEU A 86 -3.29 20.36 -19.24
C LEU A 86 -3.91 21.65 -18.66
N SER A 87 -3.83 22.77 -19.40
CA SER A 87 -4.34 24.08 -18.98
C SER A 87 -5.85 24.25 -19.17
N GLN A 88 -6.53 23.33 -19.86
CA GLN A 88 -7.97 23.41 -20.11
C GLN A 88 -8.82 23.08 -18.88
N LYS A 89 -8.25 22.42 -17.87
CA LYS A 89 -8.96 21.99 -16.66
C LYS A 89 -8.14 22.31 -15.42
N ASN A 90 -8.81 22.77 -14.38
CA ASN A 90 -8.19 22.85 -13.06
C ASN A 90 -8.08 21.45 -12.48
N LEU A 91 -6.96 21.18 -11.80
CA LEU A 91 -6.71 19.87 -11.22
C LEU A 91 -7.74 19.50 -10.14
N GLN A 92 -8.27 20.49 -9.41
CA GLN A 92 -9.28 20.32 -8.36
C GLN A 92 -10.59 19.70 -8.89
N ASP A 93 -10.93 20.00 -10.14
CA ASP A 93 -12.15 19.52 -10.80
C ASP A 93 -11.98 18.11 -11.42
N CYS A 94 -10.75 17.57 -11.42
CA CYS A 94 -10.44 16.26 -11.97
C CYS A 94 -10.61 15.14 -10.92
N GLY A 95 -10.88 13.91 -11.38
CA GLY A 95 -10.96 12.75 -10.48
C GLY A 95 -12.17 12.72 -9.54
N VAL A 96 -13.23 13.49 -9.85
CA VAL A 96 -14.50 13.49 -9.08
C VAL A 96 -15.40 12.32 -9.51
N GLU A 97 -15.68 12.25 -10.81
CA GLU A 97 -16.56 11.25 -11.42
C GLU A 97 -15.75 10.09 -11.99
N PRO A 98 -16.34 8.89 -12.16
CA PRO A 98 -15.67 7.76 -12.80
C PRO A 98 -15.04 8.14 -14.14
N TYR A 99 -13.83 7.68 -14.36
CA TYR A 99 -13.13 7.95 -15.62
C TYR A 99 -13.88 7.30 -16.79
N SER A 100 -14.15 8.07 -17.84
CA SER A 100 -14.68 7.53 -19.08
C SER A 100 -13.89 8.06 -20.27
N TYR A 101 -13.34 7.14 -21.04
CA TYR A 101 -12.71 7.44 -22.31
C TYR A 101 -13.80 7.61 -23.38
N THR A 102 -13.75 8.74 -24.09
CA THR A 102 -14.63 9.00 -25.22
C THR A 102 -13.80 9.39 -26.43
N ILE A 103 -14.10 8.77 -27.58
CA ILE A 103 -13.46 9.12 -28.85
C ILE A 103 -13.87 10.55 -29.24
N ASP A 104 -12.89 11.41 -29.49
CA ASP A 104 -13.10 12.82 -29.77
C ASP A 104 -13.80 13.10 -31.12
N GLY A 105 -14.38 14.29 -31.25
CA GLY A 105 -15.22 14.72 -32.38
C GLY A 105 -14.56 14.67 -33.77
N LEU A 106 -13.22 14.76 -33.87
CA LEU A 106 -12.51 14.67 -35.16
C LEU A 106 -12.66 13.28 -35.81
N TYR A 107 -12.67 12.21 -34.98
CA TYR A 107 -12.96 10.86 -35.45
C TYR A 107 -14.43 10.66 -35.85
N LYS A 108 -15.35 11.47 -35.28
CA LYS A 108 -16.76 11.53 -35.72
C LYS A 108 -16.93 12.21 -37.09
N GLN A 109 -16.07 13.17 -37.47
CA GLN A 109 -16.13 13.79 -38.80
C GLN A 109 -15.60 12.87 -39.91
N LEU A 110 -14.58 12.05 -39.64
CA LEU A 110 -14.09 10.99 -40.56
C LEU A 110 -15.06 9.79 -40.68
N LYS A 111 -16.16 9.79 -39.93
CA LYS A 111 -17.12 8.69 -39.73
C LYS A 111 -18.23 8.61 -40.79
N SER A 112 -18.22 9.46 -41.81
CA SER A 112 -19.28 9.51 -42.85
C SER A 112 -19.16 8.46 -43.96
N LYS A 113 -18.20 7.52 -43.89
CA LYS A 113 -18.14 6.36 -44.81
C LYS A 113 -18.29 5.04 -44.04
N VAL A 114 -19.43 4.42 -44.28
CA VAL A 114 -20.04 3.21 -43.71
C VAL A 114 -19.05 2.04 -43.52
N ASN A 115 -18.72 1.73 -42.26
CA ASN A 115 -18.40 0.39 -41.66
C ASN A 115 -17.61 0.43 -40.31
N LYS A 116 -17.53 1.56 -39.62
CA LYS A 116 -16.66 1.72 -38.42
C LYS A 116 -17.37 1.85 -37.06
N PHE A 117 -18.63 1.42 -36.93
CA PHE A 117 -19.37 1.59 -35.65
C PHE A 117 -18.93 0.60 -34.55
N PHE A 118 -18.57 -0.65 -34.92
CA PHE A 118 -18.14 -1.67 -33.95
C PHE A 118 -16.64 -1.56 -33.58
N ASN A 119 -15.76 -1.26 -34.55
CA ASN A 119 -14.32 -1.07 -34.30
C ASN A 119 -14.02 0.07 -33.30
N GLY A 120 -14.86 1.11 -33.27
CA GLY A 120 -14.72 2.20 -32.29
C GLY A 120 -15.14 1.79 -30.87
N LYS A 121 -16.10 0.87 -30.74
CA LYS A 121 -16.56 0.36 -29.43
C LYS A 121 -15.50 -0.55 -28.80
N ASP A 122 -14.93 -1.47 -29.58
CA ASP A 122 -13.83 -2.35 -29.14
C ASP A 122 -12.59 -1.52 -28.74
N HIS A 123 -12.24 -0.49 -29.52
CA HIS A 123 -11.14 0.42 -29.19
C HIS A 123 -11.41 1.21 -27.89
N THR A 124 -12.63 1.73 -27.71
CA THR A 124 -13.00 2.46 -26.50
C THR A 124 -12.92 1.56 -25.27
N MET A 125 -13.41 0.32 -25.37
CA MET A 125 -13.37 -0.65 -24.27
C MET A 125 -11.94 -1.03 -23.89
N ALA A 126 -11.06 -1.35 -24.86
CA ALA A 126 -9.68 -1.72 -24.56
C ALA A 126 -8.88 -0.58 -23.90
N VAL A 127 -9.09 0.67 -24.34
CA VAL A 127 -8.47 1.85 -23.71
C VAL A 127 -9.01 2.07 -22.30
N GLN A 128 -10.32 1.87 -22.12
CA GLN A 128 -10.96 1.99 -20.82
C GLN A 128 -10.42 0.94 -19.85
N GLU A 129 -10.30 -0.33 -20.25
CA GLU A 129 -9.73 -1.40 -19.41
C GLU A 129 -8.30 -1.09 -18.96
N ILE A 130 -7.46 -0.55 -19.86
CA ILE A 130 -6.10 -0.11 -19.51
C ILE A 130 -6.16 1.06 -18.51
N ALA A 131 -7.03 2.04 -18.75
CA ALA A 131 -7.18 3.20 -17.87
C ALA A 131 -7.67 2.78 -16.47
N ASP A 132 -8.68 1.91 -16.41
CA ASP A 132 -9.24 1.38 -15.16
C ASP A 132 -8.18 0.61 -14.37
N SER A 133 -7.41 -0.25 -15.03
CA SER A 133 -6.30 -0.96 -14.39
C SER A 133 -5.24 -0.02 -13.79
N ILE A 134 -4.90 1.06 -14.50
CA ILE A 134 -3.95 2.08 -14.01
C ILE A 134 -4.55 2.85 -12.83
N ILE A 135 -5.82 3.23 -12.92
CA ILE A 135 -6.55 3.93 -11.86
C ILE A 135 -6.61 3.07 -10.60
N ASP A 136 -6.90 1.78 -10.72
CA ASP A 136 -6.97 0.86 -9.59
C ASP A 136 -5.61 0.71 -8.92
N ALA A 137 -4.53 0.51 -9.69
CA ALA A 137 -3.17 0.43 -9.16
C ALA A 137 -2.77 1.72 -8.40
N CYS A 138 -3.08 2.90 -8.97
CA CYS A 138 -2.78 4.18 -8.33
C CYS A 138 -3.66 4.41 -7.09
N THR A 139 -4.93 4.02 -7.13
CA THR A 139 -5.88 4.15 -6.01
C THR A 139 -5.46 3.26 -4.83
N GLN A 140 -4.97 2.06 -5.11
CA GLN A 140 -4.39 1.18 -4.11
C GLN A 140 -3.17 1.86 -3.45
N LEU A 141 -2.22 2.37 -4.23
CA LEU A 141 -1.04 3.07 -3.70
C LEU A 141 -1.44 4.25 -2.82
N ILE A 142 -2.39 5.09 -3.26
CA ILE A 142 -2.90 6.23 -2.48
C ILE A 142 -3.47 5.77 -1.14
N THR A 143 -4.29 4.72 -1.16
CA THR A 143 -4.89 4.14 0.07
C THR A 143 -3.79 3.65 1.03
N GLU A 144 -2.78 2.96 0.52
CA GLU A 144 -1.63 2.50 1.32
C GLU A 144 -0.82 3.65 1.93
N LYS A 145 -0.71 4.81 1.27
CA LYS A 145 -0.05 6.00 1.85
C LYS A 145 -0.90 6.64 2.95
N LEU A 146 -2.22 6.73 2.76
CA LEU A 146 -3.14 7.33 3.74
C LEU A 146 -3.18 6.54 5.07
N GLU A 147 -3.04 5.22 5.01
CA GLU A 147 -3.01 4.35 6.20
C GLU A 147 -1.82 4.64 7.15
N ARG A 148 -0.73 5.25 6.66
CA ARG A 148 0.53 5.43 7.42
C ARG A 148 0.48 6.55 8.48
N LYS A 149 -0.58 7.37 8.53
CA LYS A 149 -0.76 8.50 9.47
C LYS A 149 0.43 9.48 9.54
N THR A 150 1.19 9.59 8.44
CA THR A 150 2.27 10.57 8.26
C THR A 150 1.75 11.79 7.49
N ASP A 151 2.60 12.82 7.35
CA ASP A 151 2.33 13.93 6.44
C ASP A 151 2.51 13.52 4.97
N TYR A 152 2.01 14.35 4.04
CA TYR A 152 2.26 14.22 2.62
C TYR A 152 3.75 14.39 2.28
N HIS A 153 4.22 13.64 1.27
CA HIS A 153 5.54 13.78 0.69
C HIS A 153 5.47 13.74 -0.84
N ASP A 154 6.23 14.60 -1.50
CA ASP A 154 6.21 14.77 -2.97
C ASP A 154 6.56 13.47 -3.73
N THR A 155 7.33 12.57 -3.10
CA THR A 155 7.62 11.26 -3.72
C THR A 155 6.36 10.45 -3.98
N TYR A 156 5.26 10.68 -3.24
CA TYR A 156 4.01 9.93 -3.44
C TYR A 156 3.41 10.23 -4.81
N ILE A 157 3.43 11.50 -5.25
CA ILE A 157 2.94 11.83 -6.59
C ILE A 157 3.91 11.39 -7.68
N GLN A 158 5.22 11.42 -7.40
CA GLN A 158 6.24 10.90 -8.34
C GLN A 158 6.08 9.40 -8.57
N GLU A 159 5.84 8.61 -7.51
CA GLU A 159 5.54 7.17 -7.59
C GLU A 159 4.28 6.92 -8.43
N ILE A 160 3.20 7.70 -8.22
CA ILE A 160 1.97 7.59 -9.00
C ILE A 160 2.22 7.89 -10.48
N LEU A 161 2.89 9.00 -10.80
CA LEU A 161 3.21 9.38 -12.17
C LEU A 161 4.08 8.32 -12.86
N HIS A 162 5.03 7.74 -12.12
CA HIS A 162 5.86 6.65 -12.62
C HIS A 162 5.05 5.39 -12.94
N ILE A 163 4.10 4.99 -12.08
CA ILE A 163 3.18 3.88 -12.37
C ILE A 163 2.38 4.15 -13.66
N ILE A 164 1.85 5.36 -13.81
CA ILE A 164 1.09 5.73 -15.00
C ILE A 164 1.99 5.66 -16.25
N ASP A 165 3.18 6.26 -16.22
CA ASP A 165 4.10 6.27 -17.36
C ASP A 165 4.54 4.87 -17.76
N GLU A 166 4.97 4.05 -16.80
CA GLU A 166 5.37 2.68 -17.08
C GLU A 166 4.21 1.88 -17.67
N SER A 167 3.01 2.03 -17.13
CA SER A 167 1.83 1.29 -17.59
C SER A 167 1.41 1.74 -18.99
N LEU A 168 1.44 3.03 -19.28
CA LEU A 168 1.12 3.56 -20.61
C LEU A 168 2.18 3.14 -21.63
N GLN A 169 3.48 3.26 -21.31
CA GLN A 169 4.57 2.83 -22.21
C GLN A 169 4.50 1.33 -22.54
N LYS A 170 4.10 0.49 -21.58
CA LYS A 170 4.03 -0.96 -21.76
C LYS A 170 2.81 -1.41 -22.56
N ASN A 171 1.70 -0.67 -22.51
CA ASN A 171 0.41 -1.11 -23.07
C ASN A 171 -0.01 -0.36 -24.35
N LEU A 172 0.69 0.71 -24.74
CA LEU A 172 0.28 1.61 -25.81
C LEU A 172 1.46 1.97 -26.72
N ASP A 173 1.38 1.65 -28.02
CA ASP A 173 2.43 1.99 -28.98
C ASP A 173 2.26 3.41 -29.57
N VAL A 174 3.37 4.17 -29.52
CA VAL A 174 3.81 5.50 -30.04
C VAL A 174 2.82 6.62 -30.41
N LYS A 175 1.53 6.40 -30.65
CA LYS A 175 0.56 7.45 -31.09
C LYS A 175 -0.76 7.45 -30.32
N THR A 176 -0.82 6.82 -29.16
CA THR A 176 -1.98 6.99 -28.30
C THR A 176 -2.08 8.45 -27.89
N GLU A 177 -3.22 9.03 -28.23
CA GLU A 177 -3.55 10.44 -28.21
C GLU A 177 -2.95 11.11 -26.96
N ILE A 178 -2.08 12.12 -27.12
CA ILE A 178 -1.56 12.95 -26.01
C ILE A 178 -2.71 13.37 -25.07
N LYS A 179 -3.90 13.53 -25.64
CA LYS A 179 -5.17 13.73 -24.95
C LYS A 179 -5.49 12.66 -23.89
N LEU A 180 -5.37 11.37 -24.21
CA LEU A 180 -5.59 10.27 -23.26
C LEU A 180 -4.59 10.32 -22.10
N GLU A 181 -3.30 10.46 -22.43
CA GLU A 181 -2.24 10.50 -21.42
C GLU A 181 -2.47 11.67 -20.46
N VAL A 182 -2.72 12.87 -21.02
CA VAL A 182 -3.01 14.07 -20.22
C VAL A 182 -4.29 13.90 -19.41
N SER A 183 -5.38 13.39 -20.00
CA SER A 183 -6.66 13.25 -19.30
C SER A 183 -6.61 12.23 -18.17
N LEU A 184 -5.94 11.09 -18.38
CA LEU A 184 -5.79 10.05 -17.37
C LEU A 184 -4.91 10.53 -16.22
N LYS A 185 -3.77 11.16 -16.53
CA LYS A 185 -2.90 11.75 -15.51
C LYS A 185 -3.63 12.84 -14.73
N GLN A 186 -4.34 13.75 -15.39
CA GLN A 186 -5.17 14.76 -14.70
C GLN A 186 -6.21 14.12 -13.78
N HIS A 187 -6.90 13.08 -14.24
CA HIS A 187 -7.91 12.37 -13.43
C HIS A 187 -7.29 11.78 -12.15
N ILE A 188 -6.21 10.99 -12.29
CA ILE A 188 -5.55 10.33 -11.16
C ILE A 188 -4.88 11.35 -10.24
N CYS A 189 -4.17 12.34 -10.79
CA CYS A 189 -3.52 13.38 -10.01
C CYS A 189 -4.54 14.27 -9.27
N GLY A 190 -5.70 14.57 -9.87
CA GLY A 190 -6.77 15.32 -9.19
C GLY A 190 -7.35 14.55 -8.01
N PHE A 191 -7.61 13.25 -8.20
CA PHE A 191 -8.02 12.37 -7.12
C PHE A 191 -6.96 12.27 -6.01
N ALA A 192 -5.69 12.07 -6.38
CA ALA A 192 -4.56 11.97 -5.45
C ALA A 192 -4.36 13.26 -4.65
N ALA A 193 -4.33 14.42 -5.33
CA ALA A 193 -4.17 15.73 -4.70
C ALA A 193 -5.26 15.97 -3.66
N ARG A 194 -6.52 15.65 -3.97
CA ARG A 194 -7.63 15.77 -3.00
C ARG A 194 -7.41 14.94 -1.74
N ARG A 195 -6.99 13.68 -1.90
CA ARG A 195 -6.74 12.78 -0.77
C ARG A 195 -5.52 13.22 0.05
N PHE A 196 -4.46 13.65 -0.61
CA PHE A 196 -3.23 14.09 0.05
C PHE A 196 -3.35 15.48 0.70
N GLN A 197 -4.15 16.38 0.13
CA GLN A 197 -4.51 17.65 0.77
C GLN A 197 -5.20 17.37 2.12
N LYS A 198 -6.21 16.49 2.13
CA LYS A 198 -6.88 16.09 3.37
C LYS A 198 -5.93 15.42 4.36
N MET A 199 -5.04 14.53 3.89
CA MET A 199 -4.01 13.90 4.72
C MET A 199 -3.09 14.93 5.38
N HIS A 200 -2.67 15.94 4.63
CA HIS A 200 -1.84 17.04 5.12
C HIS A 200 -2.58 17.88 6.16
N GLU A 201 -3.82 18.27 5.88
CA GLU A 201 -4.68 19.03 6.81
C GLU A 201 -4.94 18.24 8.11
N ASP A 202 -5.30 16.96 8.01
CA ASP A 202 -5.51 16.08 9.15
C ASP A 202 -4.21 15.94 9.98
N PHE A 203 -3.06 15.82 9.31
CA PHE A 203 -1.75 15.78 9.97
C PHE A 203 -1.45 17.08 10.73
N LEU A 204 -1.62 18.25 10.10
CA LEU A 204 -1.42 19.54 10.76
C LEU A 204 -2.39 19.73 11.93
N HIS A 205 -3.65 19.36 11.76
CA HIS A 205 -4.67 19.46 12.81
C HIS A 205 -4.32 18.63 14.05
N VAL A 206 -3.81 17.40 13.86
CA VAL A 206 -3.41 16.52 14.98
C VAL A 206 -2.10 16.98 15.62
N ASN A 207 -1.22 17.62 14.86
CA ASN A 207 0.11 18.06 15.30
C ASN A 207 0.20 19.56 15.64
N ASP A 208 -0.91 20.28 15.63
CA ASP A 208 -0.94 21.70 15.95
C ASP A 208 -0.44 21.96 17.38
N PRO A 209 0.58 22.82 17.58
CA PRO A 209 1.18 23.04 18.90
C PRO A 209 0.17 23.49 19.96
N TYR A 210 -0.83 24.30 19.58
CA TYR A 210 -1.86 24.77 20.49
C TYR A 210 -2.79 23.63 20.93
N ARG A 211 -3.28 22.82 19.98
CA ARG A 211 -4.14 21.65 20.25
C ARG A 211 -3.39 20.60 21.05
N CYS A 212 -2.13 20.30 20.71
CA CYS A 212 -1.27 19.40 21.46
C CYS A 212 -1.11 19.85 22.91
N LEU A 213 -0.88 21.14 23.14
CA LEU A 213 -0.79 21.71 24.49
C LEU A 213 -2.12 21.55 25.23
N CYS A 214 -3.23 21.98 24.62
CA CYS A 214 -4.57 21.91 25.22
C CYS A 214 -5.01 20.48 25.56
N ARG A 215 -4.67 19.49 24.73
CA ARG A 215 -4.99 18.08 24.98
C ARG A 215 -4.37 17.54 26.27
N ASN A 216 -3.30 18.17 26.75
CA ASN A 216 -2.57 17.76 27.95
C ASN A 216 -2.86 18.66 29.17
N LYS A 217 -3.80 19.63 29.09
CA LYS A 217 -4.11 20.57 30.20
C LYS A 217 -4.38 19.85 31.52
N ASP A 218 -5.32 18.93 31.52
CA ASP A 218 -5.77 18.24 32.74
C ASP A 218 -4.64 17.43 33.37
N LYS A 219 -3.78 16.85 32.52
CA LYS A 219 -2.57 16.16 32.96
C LYS A 219 -1.60 17.13 33.64
N PHE A 220 -1.33 18.29 33.04
CA PHE A 220 -0.46 19.29 33.63
C PHE A 220 -0.99 19.82 34.97
N CYS A 221 -2.31 20.01 35.08
CA CYS A 221 -2.94 20.40 36.34
C CYS A 221 -2.78 19.32 37.42
N ALA A 222 -3.00 18.05 37.07
CA ALA A 222 -2.79 16.93 38.00
C ALA A 222 -1.33 16.84 38.46
N ASP A 223 -0.36 17.03 37.56
CA ASP A 223 1.06 17.02 37.91
C ASP A 223 1.45 18.21 38.80
N PHE A 224 0.89 19.39 38.54
CA PHE A 224 1.04 20.57 39.40
C PHE A 224 0.57 20.27 40.83
N LYS A 225 -0.64 19.73 41.00
CA LYS A 225 -1.20 19.39 42.31
C LYS A 225 -0.32 18.38 43.05
N ASP A 226 0.15 17.34 42.35
CA ASP A 226 1.02 16.33 42.94
C ASP A 226 2.34 16.93 43.45
N VAL A 227 2.99 17.80 42.66
CA VAL A 227 4.22 18.49 43.08
C VAL A 227 3.97 19.46 44.25
N PHE A 228 2.87 20.22 44.20
CA PHE A 228 2.52 21.16 45.26
C PHE A 228 2.34 20.44 46.59
N GLN A 229 1.60 19.33 46.59
CA GLN A 229 1.31 18.51 47.77
C GLN A 229 2.46 17.58 48.18
N LYS A 230 3.60 17.60 47.46
CA LYS A 230 4.79 16.76 47.70
C LYS A 230 4.47 15.27 47.69
N ARG A 231 3.53 14.85 46.83
CA ARG A 231 3.21 13.43 46.63
C ARG A 231 4.38 12.72 45.93
N ASP A 232 4.58 11.45 46.24
CA ASP A 232 5.56 10.63 45.50
C ASP A 232 5.06 10.38 44.08
N GLN A 233 5.80 10.90 43.10
CA GLN A 233 5.46 10.80 41.67
C GLN A 233 6.11 9.60 40.97
N CYS A 234 6.98 8.83 41.63
CA CYS A 234 7.81 7.81 40.98
C CYS A 234 6.98 6.77 40.23
N GLN A 235 5.94 6.23 40.87
CA GLN A 235 5.05 5.24 40.26
C GLN A 235 4.22 5.85 39.12
N LYS A 236 3.53 6.97 39.37
CA LYS A 236 2.68 7.65 38.37
C LYS A 236 3.45 8.02 37.11
N LYS A 237 4.62 8.66 37.27
CA LYS A 237 5.47 9.07 36.14
C LYS A 237 6.05 7.85 35.41
N ALA A 238 6.39 6.77 36.12
CA ALA A 238 6.83 5.53 35.48
C ALA A 238 5.71 4.92 34.62
N GLU A 239 4.47 4.89 35.12
CA GLU A 239 3.30 4.43 34.36
C GLU A 239 3.06 5.31 33.12
N GLU A 240 3.09 6.63 33.28
CA GLU A 240 2.92 7.56 32.16
C GLU A 240 3.96 7.35 31.06
N PHE A 241 5.25 7.29 31.42
CA PHE A 241 6.30 7.07 30.43
C PHE A 241 6.13 5.71 29.73
N THR A 242 5.76 4.68 30.50
CA THR A 242 5.51 3.35 29.98
C THR A 242 4.35 3.35 28.98
N TYR A 243 3.17 3.82 29.37
CA TYR A 243 1.96 3.65 28.57
C TYR A 243 1.76 4.72 27.50
N GLN A 244 2.29 5.93 27.69
CA GLN A 244 2.14 7.04 26.71
C GLN A 244 3.30 7.13 25.71
N CYS A 245 4.49 6.65 26.09
CA CYS A 245 5.69 6.72 25.25
C CYS A 245 6.16 5.35 24.77
N LEU A 246 6.42 4.41 25.69
CA LEU A 246 7.04 3.12 25.34
C LEU A 246 6.04 2.14 24.69
N LYS A 247 4.83 1.99 25.23
CA LYS A 247 3.82 1.05 24.71
C LYS A 247 3.51 1.27 23.22
N PRO A 248 3.24 2.50 22.74
CA PRO A 248 3.02 2.74 21.32
C PRO A 248 4.24 2.41 20.46
N ALA A 249 5.45 2.78 20.92
CA ALA A 249 6.69 2.51 20.22
C ALA A 249 6.99 1.01 20.10
N VAL A 250 6.70 0.23 21.15
CA VAL A 250 6.83 -1.23 21.14
C VAL A 250 5.83 -1.86 20.16
N LYS A 251 4.56 -1.43 20.16
CA LYS A 251 3.56 -1.93 19.19
C LYS A 251 3.97 -1.69 17.75
N ASP A 252 4.41 -0.47 17.45
CA ASP A 252 4.88 -0.08 16.13
C ASP A 252 6.12 -0.89 15.70
N PHE A 253 7.09 -1.10 16.60
CA PHE A 253 8.24 -1.96 16.32
C PHE A 253 7.86 -3.41 16.00
N VAL A 254 6.96 -4.01 16.79
CA VAL A 254 6.47 -5.37 16.54
C VAL A 254 5.81 -5.44 15.16
N ASN A 255 4.88 -4.53 14.85
CA ASN A 255 4.18 -4.51 13.57
C ASN A 255 5.10 -4.29 12.36
N ARG A 256 6.18 -3.50 12.51
CA ARG A 256 7.23 -3.34 11.48
C ARG A 256 7.99 -4.63 11.22
N SER A 257 8.22 -5.41 12.27
CA SER A 257 9.05 -6.62 12.23
C SER A 257 8.29 -7.85 11.73
N LEU A 258 6.96 -7.92 11.96
CA LEU A 258 6.13 -9.06 11.59
C LEU A 258 6.01 -9.30 10.08
N GLY A 259 5.99 -8.24 9.27
CA GLY A 259 5.83 -8.39 7.81
C GLY A 259 6.90 -9.29 7.19
N PRO A 260 8.21 -8.99 7.42
CA PRO A 260 9.31 -9.88 7.04
C PRO A 260 9.18 -11.32 7.53
N ASP A 261 8.76 -11.55 8.78
CA ASP A 261 8.64 -12.91 9.33
C ASP A 261 7.54 -13.70 8.64
N ILE A 262 6.37 -13.08 8.41
CA ILE A 262 5.27 -13.71 7.68
C ILE A 262 5.72 -14.09 6.28
N ILE A 263 6.44 -13.20 5.58
CA ILE A 263 6.98 -13.50 4.25
C ILE A 263 7.96 -14.68 4.31
N ALA A 264 8.88 -14.69 5.27
CA ALA A 264 9.86 -15.76 5.43
C ALA A 264 9.20 -17.11 5.73
N GLU A 265 8.21 -17.12 6.62
CA GLU A 265 7.43 -18.31 6.98
C GLU A 265 6.67 -18.85 5.76
N MET A 266 5.96 -17.99 5.02
CA MET A 266 5.23 -18.43 3.81
C MET A 266 6.18 -19.07 2.79
N LEU A 267 7.40 -18.57 2.63
CA LEU A 267 8.40 -19.11 1.72
C LEU A 267 8.95 -20.49 2.13
N THR A 268 8.69 -20.95 3.36
CA THR A 268 8.98 -22.33 3.78
C THR A 268 7.97 -23.34 3.22
N ASN A 269 6.75 -22.89 2.89
CA ASN A 269 5.74 -23.73 2.28
C ASN A 269 6.11 -24.06 0.83
N GLN A 270 5.94 -25.33 0.44
CA GLN A 270 6.28 -25.81 -0.90
C GLN A 270 5.61 -24.97 -2.00
N GLN A 271 4.36 -24.53 -1.78
CA GLN A 271 3.61 -23.71 -2.72
C GLN A 271 4.20 -22.33 -3.02
N PHE A 272 5.06 -21.80 -2.13
CA PHE A 272 5.78 -20.54 -2.31
C PHE A 272 7.28 -20.76 -2.54
N SER A 273 7.75 -22.01 -2.65
CA SER A 273 9.19 -22.33 -2.72
C SER A 273 9.83 -21.91 -4.05
N THR A 274 9.11 -22.09 -5.15
CA THR A 274 9.56 -21.76 -6.50
C THR A 274 8.40 -21.19 -7.31
N ARG A 275 8.73 -20.39 -8.33
CA ARG A 275 7.75 -19.85 -9.27
C ARG A 275 6.94 -20.95 -9.96
N MET A 276 7.59 -22.00 -10.44
CA MET A 276 6.93 -23.10 -11.16
C MET A 276 5.91 -23.79 -10.27
N PHE A 277 6.29 -24.09 -9.03
CA PHE A 277 5.39 -24.73 -8.09
C PHE A 277 4.23 -23.79 -7.70
N PHE A 278 4.50 -22.50 -7.52
CA PHE A 278 3.47 -21.50 -7.24
C PHE A 278 2.45 -21.41 -8.38
N GLN A 279 2.89 -21.25 -9.62
CA GLN A 279 2.01 -21.17 -10.80
C GLN A 279 1.19 -22.46 -10.95
N TYR A 280 1.81 -23.62 -10.76
CA TYR A 280 1.13 -24.92 -10.73
C TYR A 280 0.01 -24.95 -9.67
N THR A 281 0.31 -24.56 -8.42
CA THR A 281 -0.67 -24.58 -7.33
C THR A 281 -1.85 -23.64 -7.60
N VAL A 282 -1.59 -22.43 -8.14
CA VAL A 282 -2.67 -21.50 -8.49
C VAL A 282 -3.59 -22.07 -9.58
N LEU A 283 -3.03 -22.71 -10.61
CA LEU A 283 -3.82 -23.33 -11.69
C LEU A 283 -4.57 -24.58 -11.21
N LEU A 284 -3.99 -25.34 -10.29
CA LEU A 284 -4.62 -26.49 -9.66
C LEU A 284 -5.79 -26.06 -8.76
N ASP A 285 -5.64 -24.97 -8.02
CA ASP A 285 -6.70 -24.37 -7.21
C ASP A 285 -7.86 -23.89 -8.10
N LEU A 286 -7.57 -23.20 -9.21
CA LEU A 286 -8.59 -22.82 -10.21
C LEU A 286 -9.37 -24.02 -10.74
N LEU A 287 -8.66 -25.10 -11.09
CA LEU A 287 -9.29 -26.35 -11.54
C LEU A 287 -10.16 -26.98 -10.45
N SER A 288 -9.77 -26.79 -9.20
CA SER A 288 -10.41 -27.40 -8.05
C SER A 288 -11.69 -26.67 -7.65
N LYS A 289 -11.64 -25.32 -7.66
CA LYS A 289 -12.79 -24.44 -7.44
C LYS A 289 -13.86 -24.60 -8.51
N ASP A 290 -13.44 -24.89 -9.74
CA ASP A 290 -14.34 -25.16 -10.86
C ASP A 290 -15.32 -23.99 -11.14
N ASP A 291 -14.82 -22.77 -10.95
CA ASP A 291 -15.59 -21.52 -11.01
C ASP A 291 -15.15 -20.66 -12.20
N PHE A 292 -16.12 -20.21 -13.01
CA PHE A 292 -15.87 -19.42 -14.22
C PHE A 292 -15.31 -18.02 -13.91
N GLU A 293 -15.86 -17.34 -12.91
CA GLU A 293 -15.48 -15.96 -12.59
C GLU A 293 -14.03 -15.90 -12.10
N SER A 294 -13.58 -16.91 -11.37
CA SER A 294 -12.18 -17.07 -10.98
C SER A 294 -11.25 -17.19 -12.19
N TYR A 295 -11.65 -17.90 -13.25
CA TYR A 295 -10.87 -17.95 -14.49
C TYR A 295 -10.83 -16.60 -15.20
N VAL A 296 -11.96 -15.88 -15.31
CA VAL A 296 -12.00 -14.54 -15.91
C VAL A 296 -11.09 -13.59 -15.14
N SER A 297 -11.18 -13.55 -13.82
CA SER A 297 -10.34 -12.72 -12.96
C SER A 297 -8.85 -13.09 -13.09
N TYR A 298 -8.51 -14.38 -13.11
CA TYR A 298 -7.13 -14.83 -13.33
C TYR A 298 -6.57 -14.42 -14.71
N ILE A 299 -7.41 -14.45 -15.75
CA ILE A 299 -6.99 -14.17 -17.12
C ILE A 299 -6.91 -12.67 -17.40
N LEU A 300 -7.90 -11.88 -16.99
CA LEU A 300 -8.01 -10.46 -17.30
C LEU A 300 -7.41 -9.55 -16.22
N SER A 301 -7.34 -10.02 -14.98
CA SER A 301 -6.86 -9.27 -13.81
C SER A 301 -5.85 -10.09 -12.99
N TYR A 302 -4.85 -10.63 -13.69
CA TYR A 302 -3.92 -11.63 -13.15
C TYR A 302 -3.23 -11.18 -11.84
N GLU A 303 -2.67 -9.97 -11.80
CA GLU A 303 -1.96 -9.47 -10.63
C GLU A 303 -2.86 -9.40 -9.40
N ASP A 304 -4.07 -8.86 -9.55
CA ASP A 304 -5.05 -8.75 -8.47
C ASP A 304 -5.56 -10.10 -8.00
N TYR A 305 -5.88 -11.00 -8.93
CA TYR A 305 -6.30 -12.35 -8.61
C TYR A 305 -5.23 -13.06 -7.79
N VAL A 306 -3.97 -13.03 -8.25
CA VAL A 306 -2.87 -13.71 -7.56
C VAL A 306 -2.57 -13.06 -6.21
N LYS A 307 -2.58 -11.72 -6.08
CA LYS A 307 -2.40 -11.06 -4.78
C LYS A 307 -3.50 -11.44 -3.78
N LYS A 308 -4.77 -11.49 -4.23
CA LYS A 308 -5.90 -11.96 -3.41
C LYS A 308 -5.73 -13.42 -3.00
N TRP A 309 -5.27 -14.26 -3.93
CA TRP A 309 -4.98 -15.67 -3.67
C TRP A 309 -3.87 -15.83 -2.61
N ILE A 310 -2.76 -15.10 -2.75
CA ILE A 310 -1.66 -15.11 -1.77
C ILE A 310 -2.16 -14.65 -0.39
N LEU A 311 -2.95 -13.58 -0.34
CA LEU A 311 -3.52 -13.09 0.91
C LEU A 311 -4.41 -14.15 1.56
N HIS A 312 -5.24 -14.84 0.78
CA HIS A 312 -6.06 -15.93 1.29
C HIS A 312 -5.21 -17.07 1.86
N GLN A 313 -4.14 -17.48 1.16
CA GLN A 313 -3.23 -18.51 1.65
C GLN A 313 -2.48 -18.11 2.93
N ILE A 314 -2.14 -16.82 3.09
CA ILE A 314 -1.59 -16.30 4.35
C ILE A 314 -2.63 -16.44 5.46
N LEU A 315 -3.87 -15.99 5.22
CA LEU A 315 -4.94 -16.08 6.22
C LEU A 315 -5.18 -17.53 6.65
N GLU A 316 -5.21 -18.47 5.70
CA GLU A 316 -5.35 -19.90 5.98
C GLU A 316 -4.16 -20.44 6.81
N HIS A 317 -2.91 -20.21 6.39
CA HIS A 317 -1.71 -20.71 7.07
C HIS A 317 -1.60 -20.22 8.52
N PHE A 318 -2.04 -18.99 8.78
CA PHE A 318 -1.95 -18.36 10.10
C PHE A 318 -3.26 -18.41 10.91
N THR A 319 -4.22 -19.26 10.50
CA THR A 319 -5.49 -19.46 11.23
C THR A 319 -5.26 -19.91 12.68
N ASP A 320 -4.31 -20.82 12.91
CA ASP A 320 -3.98 -21.36 14.24
C ASP A 320 -3.28 -20.33 15.16
N ARG A 321 -2.90 -19.15 14.64
CA ARG A 321 -2.24 -18.02 15.36
C ARG A 321 -0.94 -18.36 16.08
N SER A 322 -0.62 -19.62 16.37
CA SER A 322 0.52 -20.05 17.17
C SER A 322 1.84 -19.52 16.61
N THR A 323 2.02 -19.59 15.30
CA THR A 323 3.20 -19.06 14.60
C THR A 323 3.24 -17.53 14.63
N THR A 324 2.13 -16.84 14.31
CA THR A 324 2.07 -15.36 14.35
C THR A 324 2.34 -14.83 15.75
N PHE A 325 1.69 -15.41 16.75
CA PHE A 325 1.86 -15.05 18.15
C PHE A 325 3.29 -15.32 18.64
N ARG A 326 3.92 -16.40 18.17
CA ARG A 326 5.34 -16.67 18.48
C ARG A 326 6.24 -15.55 17.96
N PHE A 327 5.99 -15.04 16.75
CA PHE A 327 6.75 -13.88 16.21
C PHE A 327 6.46 -12.61 17.01
N GLU A 328 5.19 -12.32 17.30
CA GLU A 328 4.77 -11.18 18.14
C GLU A 328 5.45 -11.21 19.51
N ASP A 329 5.40 -12.36 20.21
CA ASP A 329 5.98 -12.58 21.53
C ASP A 329 7.52 -12.49 21.51
N GLN A 330 8.18 -12.97 20.45
CA GLN A 330 9.62 -12.87 20.27
C GLN A 330 10.07 -11.40 20.16
N HIS A 331 9.40 -10.62 19.30
CA HIS A 331 9.73 -9.19 19.12
C HIS A 331 9.36 -8.36 20.34
N LEU A 332 8.25 -8.68 20.99
CA LEU A 332 7.85 -8.07 22.25
C LEU A 332 8.93 -8.31 23.32
N LYS A 333 9.35 -9.56 23.55
CA LYS A 333 10.41 -9.90 24.50
C LYS A 333 11.72 -9.18 24.19
N SER A 334 12.11 -9.13 22.92
CA SER A 334 13.31 -8.39 22.48
C SER A 334 13.21 -6.89 22.79
N SER A 335 12.03 -6.29 22.61
CA SER A 335 11.76 -4.89 22.92
C SER A 335 11.83 -4.62 24.42
N ILE A 336 11.17 -5.44 25.24
CA ILE A 336 11.19 -5.33 26.70
C ILE A 336 12.62 -5.49 27.24
N SER A 337 13.38 -6.46 26.73
CA SER A 337 14.80 -6.63 27.07
C SER A 337 15.59 -5.36 26.74
N SER A 338 15.42 -4.82 25.53
CA SER A 338 16.14 -3.61 25.11
C SER A 338 15.80 -2.39 25.98
N ILE A 339 14.55 -2.26 26.42
CA ILE A 339 14.14 -1.19 27.35
C ILE A 339 14.79 -1.38 28.72
N ASN A 340 14.77 -2.59 29.28
CA ASN A 340 15.40 -2.90 30.56
C ASN A 340 16.92 -2.69 30.53
N ASP A 341 17.59 -3.05 29.42
CA ASP A 341 19.01 -2.80 29.22
C ASP A 341 19.31 -1.29 29.17
N ALA A 342 18.47 -0.51 28.46
CA ALA A 342 18.59 0.94 28.41
C ALA A 342 18.40 1.59 29.79
N ILE A 343 17.43 1.13 30.58
CA ILE A 343 17.22 1.58 31.98
C ILE A 343 18.45 1.28 32.84
N ASN A 344 18.98 0.06 32.77
CA ASN A 344 20.14 -0.35 33.55
C ASN A 344 21.40 0.43 33.15
N LYS A 345 21.62 0.65 31.86
CA LYS A 345 22.73 1.47 31.36
C LYS A 345 22.60 2.93 31.82
N ALA A 346 21.39 3.49 31.79
CA ALA A 346 21.14 4.83 32.31
C ALA A 346 21.41 4.94 33.82
N LYS A 347 21.11 3.89 34.62
CA LYS A 347 21.42 3.85 36.06
C LYS A 347 22.93 3.87 36.35
N MET A 348 23.73 3.22 35.50
CA MET A 348 25.19 3.15 35.65
C MET A 348 25.91 4.44 35.19
N GLY A 349 25.21 5.34 34.50
CA GLY A 349 25.75 6.61 34.03
C GLY A 349 25.69 7.72 35.08
N THR A 350 26.34 8.85 34.78
CA THR A 350 26.31 10.07 35.60
C THR A 350 25.11 10.96 35.26
N SER A 351 23.88 10.43 35.26
CA SER A 351 22.70 11.27 35.09
C SER A 351 22.49 12.15 36.31
N VAL A 352 22.50 13.47 36.09
CA VAL A 352 22.42 14.48 37.17
C VAL A 352 20.97 14.68 37.64
N ASN A 353 19.99 14.34 36.79
CA ASN A 353 18.56 14.43 37.10
C ASN A 353 17.74 13.47 36.22
N LEU A 354 16.46 13.35 36.56
CA LEU A 354 15.52 12.45 35.89
C LEU A 354 15.30 12.77 34.40
N LYS A 355 15.28 14.06 34.03
CA LYS A 355 15.20 14.48 32.62
C LYS A 355 16.35 13.90 31.80
N LYS A 356 17.59 14.03 32.32
CA LYS A 356 18.78 13.47 31.66
C LYS A 356 18.75 11.95 31.63
N PHE A 357 18.27 11.33 32.70
CA PHE A 357 18.10 9.87 32.78
C PHE A 357 17.18 9.35 31.66
N VAL A 358 15.98 9.94 31.48
CA VAL A 358 15.04 9.54 30.43
C VAL A 358 15.57 9.84 29.04
N GLN A 359 16.24 10.98 28.83
CA GLN A 359 16.91 11.27 27.56
C GLN A 359 17.97 10.23 27.20
N ASN A 360 18.74 9.73 28.18
CA ASN A 360 19.71 8.67 27.95
C ASN A 360 19.01 7.36 27.55
N ILE A 361 17.89 6.99 28.19
CA ILE A 361 17.08 5.84 27.78
C ILE A 361 16.61 6.00 26.33
N CYS A 362 16.00 7.14 25.99
CA CYS A 362 15.51 7.41 24.63
C CYS A 362 16.64 7.35 23.59
N LYS A 363 17.83 7.84 23.93
CA LYS A 363 19.01 7.78 23.04
C LYS A 363 19.45 6.33 22.79
N GLU A 364 19.50 5.50 23.83
CA GLU A 364 19.87 4.09 23.69
C GLU A 364 18.83 3.28 22.90
N LEU A 365 17.56 3.70 22.95
CA LEU A 365 16.47 3.05 22.22
C LEU A 365 16.30 3.57 20.79
N GLY A 366 16.90 4.71 20.42
CA GLY A 366 16.57 5.45 19.19
C GLY A 366 16.74 4.65 17.90
N ASP A 367 17.67 3.70 17.86
CA ASP A 367 17.89 2.83 16.69
C ASP A 367 16.87 1.68 16.58
N LYS A 368 16.13 1.41 17.66
CA LYS A 368 15.19 0.28 17.77
C LYS A 368 13.73 0.72 17.87
N LEU A 369 13.43 1.72 18.71
CA LEU A 369 12.08 2.16 19.03
C LEU A 369 11.90 3.65 18.69
N VAL A 370 10.85 3.96 17.93
CA VAL A 370 10.51 5.34 17.60
C VAL A 370 9.55 5.90 18.65
N ILE A 371 10.08 6.74 19.55
CA ILE A 371 9.29 7.40 20.60
C ILE A 371 8.81 8.76 20.11
N SER A 372 7.50 9.01 20.24
CA SER A 372 6.88 10.30 19.91
C SER A 372 7.47 11.43 20.77
N GLN A 373 7.94 12.49 20.11
CA GLN A 373 8.45 13.68 20.80
C GLN A 373 7.34 14.44 21.53
N ASP A 374 6.10 14.42 21.01
CA ASP A 374 4.94 15.02 21.67
C ASP A 374 4.64 14.33 23.00
N SER A 375 4.59 12.99 22.98
CA SER A 375 4.35 12.20 24.21
C SER A 375 5.49 12.39 25.20
N LEU A 376 6.74 12.40 24.70
CA LEU A 376 7.92 12.59 25.54
C LEU A 376 7.93 13.98 26.18
N GLY A 377 7.64 15.04 25.41
CA GLY A 377 7.54 16.41 25.90
C GLY A 377 6.48 16.56 27.00
N ALA A 378 5.29 16.01 26.77
CA ALA A 378 4.20 16.02 27.76
C ALA A 378 4.55 15.24 29.04
N PHE A 379 5.35 14.17 28.95
CA PHE A 379 5.84 13.44 30.11
C PHE A 379 6.89 14.22 30.91
N MET A 380 7.76 14.98 30.24
CA MET A 380 8.90 15.64 30.86
C MET A 380 8.52 16.77 31.83
N ILE A 381 7.28 17.25 31.79
CA ILE A 381 6.81 18.36 32.64
C ILE A 381 6.69 17.95 34.11
N LEU A 382 7.22 18.82 35.00
CA LEU A 382 7.04 18.77 36.46
C LEU A 382 7.40 17.41 37.05
N ASN A 383 8.52 16.85 36.58
CA ASN A 383 8.96 15.54 37.00
C ASN A 383 9.99 15.62 38.13
N ASN A 384 9.51 15.56 39.37
CA ASN A 384 10.33 15.62 40.58
C ASN A 384 10.60 14.23 41.20
N ALA A 385 10.31 13.15 40.46
CA ALA A 385 10.52 11.80 40.97
C ALA A 385 12.01 11.52 41.26
N ASN A 386 12.25 10.79 42.35
CA ASN A 386 13.59 10.32 42.68
C ASN A 386 14.07 9.36 41.59
N GLN A 387 15.28 9.56 41.06
CA GLN A 387 15.78 8.79 39.93
C GLN A 387 15.84 7.27 40.21
N GLU A 388 16.30 6.86 41.39
CA GLU A 388 16.46 5.43 41.72
C GLU A 388 15.10 4.75 41.87
N GLN A 389 14.17 5.39 42.61
CA GLN A 389 12.81 4.89 42.80
C GLN A 389 12.03 4.88 41.49
N PHE A 390 12.11 5.95 40.69
CA PHE A 390 11.52 6.00 39.35
C PHE A 390 12.05 4.86 38.48
N ALA A 391 13.36 4.61 38.49
CA ALA A 391 13.95 3.57 37.67
C ALA A 391 13.60 2.15 38.16
N HIS A 392 13.24 1.98 39.43
CA HIS A 392 12.65 0.73 39.94
C HIS A 392 11.19 0.59 39.49
N SER A 393 10.37 1.62 39.70
CA SER A 393 8.96 1.65 39.26
C SER A 393 8.83 1.47 37.75
N LEU A 394 9.72 2.09 36.96
CA LEU A 394 9.72 1.99 35.50
C LEU A 394 9.99 0.55 35.04
N THR A 395 10.98 -0.14 35.62
CA THR A 395 11.23 -1.55 35.32
C THR A 395 9.99 -2.40 35.61
N LYS A 396 9.29 -2.16 36.73
CA LYS A 396 8.04 -2.85 37.06
C LYS A 396 6.94 -2.57 36.02
N CYS A 397 6.69 -1.31 35.71
CA CYS A 397 5.67 -0.89 34.74
C CYS A 397 5.95 -1.47 33.34
N VAL A 398 7.20 -1.46 32.89
CA VAL A 398 7.61 -2.02 31.58
C VAL A 398 7.34 -3.53 31.52
N ASN A 399 7.59 -4.27 32.60
CA ASN A 399 7.30 -5.69 32.65
C ASN A 399 5.79 -5.97 32.65
N GLU A 400 5.00 -5.18 33.38
CA GLU A 400 3.54 -5.24 33.37
C GLU A 400 2.96 -4.92 31.99
N MET A 401 3.45 -3.84 31.36
CA MET A 401 3.12 -3.48 29.97
C MET A 401 3.45 -4.62 29.00
N GLY A 402 4.58 -5.30 29.21
CA GLY A 402 4.95 -6.48 28.45
C GLY A 402 3.91 -7.59 28.55
N GLN A 403 3.38 -7.88 29.74
CA GLN A 403 2.30 -8.86 29.91
C GLN A 403 0.99 -8.39 29.26
N THR A 404 0.60 -7.14 29.46
CA THR A 404 -0.61 -6.58 28.83
C THR A 404 -0.54 -6.65 27.31
N LEU A 405 0.59 -6.26 26.70
CA LEU A 405 0.77 -6.35 25.25
C LEU A 405 0.74 -7.78 24.76
N ARG A 406 1.32 -8.71 25.52
CA ARG A 406 1.28 -10.14 25.19
C ARG A 406 -0.14 -10.68 25.13
N GLU A 407 -1.00 -10.28 26.08
CA GLU A 407 -2.42 -10.63 26.06
C GLU A 407 -3.14 -9.97 24.88
N GLU A 408 -2.91 -8.68 24.63
CA GLU A 408 -3.48 -7.97 23.48
C GLU A 408 -3.14 -8.63 22.13
N PHE A 409 -1.89 -9.06 21.93
CA PHE A 409 -1.47 -9.76 20.72
C PHE A 409 -2.07 -11.16 20.61
N LYS A 410 -2.24 -11.85 21.75
CA LYS A 410 -2.86 -13.17 21.77
C LYS A 410 -4.32 -13.14 21.31
N GLU A 411 -5.07 -12.10 21.67
CA GLU A 411 -6.49 -11.94 21.34
C GLU A 411 -6.75 -11.32 19.95
N SER A 412 -5.76 -10.70 19.32
CA SER A 412 -5.90 -10.15 17.96
C SER A 412 -6.13 -11.27 16.94
N ASP A 413 -6.93 -11.03 15.91
CA ASP A 413 -7.05 -11.95 14.77
C ASP A 413 -6.01 -11.62 13.68
N ILE A 414 -5.76 -12.56 12.76
CA ILE A 414 -4.73 -12.42 11.71
C ILE A 414 -5.08 -11.29 10.72
N GLN A 415 -6.35 -11.06 10.41
CA GLN A 415 -6.76 -10.00 9.49
C GLN A 415 -6.47 -8.62 10.09
N THR A 416 -6.76 -8.45 11.38
CA THR A 416 -6.38 -7.25 12.15
C THR A 416 -4.86 -7.07 12.20
N THR A 417 -4.10 -8.13 12.45
CA THR A 417 -2.62 -8.08 12.43
C THR A 417 -2.10 -7.62 11.06
N LEU A 418 -2.58 -8.22 9.96
CA LEU A 418 -2.19 -7.85 8.59
C LEU A 418 -2.52 -6.39 8.24
N GLY A 419 -3.60 -5.85 8.80
CA GLY A 419 -4.01 -4.45 8.65
C GLY A 419 -2.99 -3.46 9.23
N HIS A 420 -2.25 -3.86 10.27
CA HIS A 420 -1.28 -3.01 10.95
C HIS A 420 0.15 -3.11 10.40
N LEU A 421 0.42 -4.04 9.48
CA LEU A 421 1.76 -4.22 8.93
C LEU A 421 2.19 -3.05 8.05
N HIS A 422 3.47 -2.67 8.15
CA HIS A 422 4.05 -1.61 7.32
C HIS A 422 4.30 -2.04 5.88
N VAL A 423 4.45 -3.35 5.67
CA VAL A 423 4.57 -3.98 4.34
C VAL A 423 3.42 -4.96 4.18
N LYS A 424 2.80 -4.96 3.00
CA LYS A 424 1.75 -5.93 2.65
C LYS A 424 2.42 -7.22 2.13
N PRO A 425 2.40 -8.35 2.87
CA PRO A 425 3.17 -9.54 2.51
C PRO A 425 2.81 -10.10 1.12
N GLN A 426 1.53 -10.03 0.73
CA GLN A 426 1.06 -10.49 -0.57
C GLN A 426 1.70 -9.74 -1.75
N ASN A 427 1.98 -8.45 -1.62
CA ASN A 427 2.63 -7.66 -2.66
C ASN A 427 4.11 -8.05 -2.82
N VAL A 428 4.78 -8.31 -1.69
CA VAL A 428 6.19 -8.74 -1.67
C VAL A 428 6.33 -10.15 -2.22
N LEU A 429 5.47 -11.09 -1.79
CA LEU A 429 5.44 -12.46 -2.30
C LEU A 429 5.10 -12.51 -3.79
N PHE A 430 4.11 -11.73 -4.26
CA PHE A 430 3.80 -11.61 -5.68
C PHE A 430 5.03 -11.16 -6.48
N THR A 431 5.65 -10.05 -6.07
CA THR A 431 6.87 -9.54 -6.70
C THR A 431 7.96 -10.60 -6.75
N ARG A 432 8.17 -11.33 -5.65
CA ARG A 432 9.25 -12.31 -5.52
C ARG A 432 9.02 -13.55 -6.37
N LEU A 433 7.79 -14.06 -6.43
CA LEU A 433 7.47 -15.33 -7.09
C LEU A 433 7.07 -15.15 -8.55
N ILE A 434 6.34 -14.09 -8.88
CA ILE A 434 5.82 -13.85 -10.22
C ILE A 434 6.73 -12.90 -11.02
N GLY A 435 7.30 -11.87 -10.37
CA GLY A 435 8.16 -10.89 -11.06
C GLY A 435 7.35 -9.71 -11.59
N CYS A 436 7.39 -9.48 -12.91
CA CYS A 436 6.84 -8.27 -13.53
C CYS A 436 5.31 -8.25 -13.68
N GLY A 437 4.62 -9.38 -13.52
CA GLY A 437 3.16 -9.49 -13.68
C GLY A 437 2.62 -9.32 -15.10
N GLN A 438 3.47 -9.03 -16.09
CA GLN A 438 3.07 -8.79 -17.48
C GLN A 438 2.46 -10.02 -18.13
N GLN A 439 1.54 -9.83 -19.08
CA GLN A 439 0.81 -10.90 -19.74
C GLN A 439 1.00 -10.86 -21.26
N CYS A 440 1.07 -12.04 -21.89
CA CYS A 440 1.21 -12.18 -23.34
C CYS A 440 0.09 -11.41 -24.05
N PRO A 441 0.40 -10.59 -25.07
CA PRO A 441 -0.59 -9.73 -25.72
C PRO A 441 -1.72 -10.50 -26.42
N PHE A 442 -1.50 -11.78 -26.75
CA PHE A 442 -2.46 -12.60 -27.49
C PHE A 442 -3.32 -13.51 -26.60
N CYS A 443 -2.70 -14.21 -25.64
CA CYS A 443 -3.39 -15.21 -24.83
C CYS A 443 -3.49 -14.84 -23.35
N LYS A 444 -2.93 -13.69 -22.94
CA LYS A 444 -2.87 -13.20 -21.57
C LYS A 444 -2.12 -14.12 -20.58
N THR A 445 -1.35 -15.11 -21.06
CA THR A 445 -0.49 -15.91 -20.17
C THR A 445 0.51 -15.02 -19.45
N PRO A 446 0.74 -15.16 -18.13
CA PRO A 446 1.70 -14.35 -17.40
C PRO A 446 3.14 -14.60 -17.84
N CYS A 447 3.99 -13.62 -17.63
CA CYS A 447 5.40 -13.69 -17.99
C CYS A 447 6.18 -14.60 -17.03
N ASP A 448 7.02 -15.45 -17.60
CA ASP A 448 7.90 -16.38 -16.87
C ASP A 448 9.32 -15.84 -16.68
N ALA A 449 9.62 -14.62 -17.15
CA ALA A 449 10.93 -14.00 -16.98
C ALA A 449 11.20 -13.68 -15.50
N GLY A 450 12.38 -14.09 -15.00
CA GLY A 450 12.79 -13.92 -13.60
C GLY A 450 12.99 -12.46 -13.22
N GLY A 451 12.65 -12.10 -11.97
CA GLY A 451 12.87 -10.74 -11.44
C GLY A 451 11.86 -9.70 -11.93
N LYS A 452 12.02 -8.46 -11.44
CA LYS A 452 11.22 -7.30 -11.90
C LYS A 452 11.85 -6.63 -13.13
N ASP A 453 13.18 -6.61 -13.20
CA ASP A 453 13.93 -5.90 -14.22
C ASP A 453 14.37 -6.85 -15.32
N HIS A 454 13.60 -6.89 -16.40
CA HIS A 454 13.97 -7.60 -17.62
C HIS A 454 13.40 -6.88 -18.85
N THR A 455 14.12 -6.98 -19.97
CA THR A 455 13.82 -6.23 -21.20
C THR A 455 12.98 -7.01 -22.21
N GLU A 456 12.93 -8.34 -22.07
CA GLU A 456 12.15 -9.23 -22.93
C GLU A 456 11.23 -10.11 -22.05
N HIS A 457 9.95 -10.16 -22.38
CA HIS A 457 8.91 -10.98 -21.78
C HIS A 457 8.74 -12.27 -22.58
N TRP A 458 8.58 -13.39 -21.90
CA TRP A 458 8.28 -14.69 -22.52
C TRP A 458 7.43 -15.54 -21.58
N ALA A 459 6.83 -16.59 -22.12
CA ALA A 459 6.17 -17.64 -21.34
C ALA A 459 6.46 -19.00 -21.98
N SER A 460 6.59 -20.04 -21.16
CA SER A 460 6.77 -21.42 -21.63
C SER A 460 5.46 -22.04 -22.13
N LEU A 461 4.34 -21.68 -21.49
CA LEU A 461 3.05 -22.33 -21.69
C LEU A 461 2.01 -21.33 -22.15
N HIS A 462 1.68 -21.35 -23.43
CA HIS A 462 0.62 -20.54 -23.99
C HIS A 462 -0.73 -21.27 -23.97
N ARG A 463 -1.80 -20.50 -24.10
CA ARG A 463 -3.19 -20.98 -24.17
C ARG A 463 -3.87 -20.41 -25.41
N SER A 464 -5.07 -20.90 -25.72
CA SER A 464 -5.82 -20.39 -26.87
C SER A 464 -6.02 -18.88 -26.76
N THR A 465 -5.84 -18.16 -27.87
CA THR A 465 -5.98 -16.71 -27.93
C THR A 465 -7.42 -16.26 -27.60
N GLY A 466 -8.41 -17.12 -27.85
CA GLY A 466 -9.80 -16.88 -27.46
C GLY A 466 -10.03 -16.76 -25.96
N LEU A 467 -9.24 -17.46 -25.13
CA LEU A 467 -9.26 -17.24 -23.68
C LEU A 467 -8.75 -15.83 -23.34
N GLY A 468 -7.79 -15.32 -24.12
CA GLY A 468 -7.22 -13.97 -23.99
C GLY A 468 -8.04 -12.85 -24.65
N THR A 469 -9.31 -13.10 -24.98
CA THR A 469 -10.32 -12.22 -25.62
C THR A 469 -10.32 -12.16 -27.15
N TYR A 470 -9.44 -12.89 -27.85
CA TYR A 470 -9.41 -12.86 -29.31
C TYR A 470 -10.63 -13.57 -29.94
N ARG A 471 -11.16 -12.98 -31.01
CA ARG A 471 -12.25 -13.55 -31.80
C ARG A 471 -12.08 -13.24 -33.27
N PHE A 472 -12.49 -14.17 -34.12
CA PHE A 472 -12.45 -13.96 -35.57
C PHE A 472 -13.34 -12.80 -35.99
N HIS A 473 -12.81 -11.89 -36.81
CA HIS A 473 -13.53 -10.67 -37.20
C HIS A 473 -14.85 -10.94 -37.94
N LEU A 474 -14.89 -11.94 -38.82
CA LEU A 474 -16.10 -12.24 -39.60
C LEU A 474 -17.11 -13.08 -38.83
N SER A 475 -16.66 -14.20 -38.26
CA SER A 475 -17.57 -15.14 -37.58
C SER A 475 -17.94 -14.67 -36.17
N GLN A 476 -17.14 -13.79 -35.57
CA GLN A 476 -17.18 -13.37 -34.17
C GLN A 476 -16.93 -14.51 -33.17
N LYS A 477 -16.51 -15.69 -33.63
CA LYS A 477 -16.22 -16.83 -32.77
C LYS A 477 -14.90 -16.66 -32.05
N LEU A 478 -14.84 -17.09 -30.79
CA LEU A 478 -13.58 -17.20 -30.06
C LEU A 478 -12.63 -18.15 -30.76
N ASP A 479 -11.34 -17.83 -30.70
CA ASP A 479 -10.28 -18.59 -31.36
C ASP A 479 -9.73 -19.70 -30.45
N THR A 480 -9.48 -20.86 -31.04
CA THR A 480 -8.89 -22.03 -30.36
C THR A 480 -7.38 -22.11 -30.57
N ASP A 481 -6.83 -21.35 -31.51
CA ASP A 481 -5.42 -21.42 -31.86
C ASP A 481 -4.54 -20.81 -30.76
N VAL A 482 -3.31 -21.29 -30.65
CA VAL A 482 -2.33 -20.84 -29.65
C VAL A 482 -1.32 -19.90 -30.28
N CYS A 483 -0.96 -18.84 -29.56
CA CYS A 483 -0.06 -17.82 -30.12
C CYS A 483 1.33 -18.35 -30.50
N SER A 484 1.87 -19.38 -29.84
CA SER A 484 3.13 -20.04 -30.23
C SER A 484 3.10 -20.66 -31.63
N SER A 485 1.92 -20.99 -32.13
CA SER A 485 1.71 -21.57 -33.45
C SER A 485 1.32 -20.51 -34.48
N LEU A 486 0.57 -19.49 -34.06
CA LEU A 486 0.21 -18.36 -34.91
C LEU A 486 1.44 -17.54 -35.33
N VAL A 487 2.45 -17.39 -34.48
CA VAL A 487 3.66 -16.59 -34.80
C VAL A 487 4.56 -17.19 -35.89
N ILE A 488 4.25 -18.37 -36.42
CA ILE A 488 4.96 -18.97 -37.57
C ILE A 488 4.10 -19.12 -38.82
N THR A 489 2.85 -18.66 -38.79
CA THR A 489 1.93 -18.72 -39.92
C THR A 489 1.77 -17.36 -40.61
N ASP A 490 1.18 -17.38 -41.80
CA ASP A 490 0.77 -16.19 -42.54
C ASP A 490 -0.60 -15.64 -42.10
N THR A 491 -1.15 -16.13 -40.99
CA THR A 491 -2.37 -15.55 -40.42
C THR A 491 -2.10 -14.15 -39.91
N ASP A 492 -3.11 -13.30 -40.05
CA ASP A 492 -3.08 -11.94 -39.55
C ASP A 492 -3.82 -11.83 -38.22
N PHE A 493 -3.33 -10.95 -37.35
CA PHE A 493 -4.06 -10.43 -36.22
C PHE A 493 -4.38 -8.96 -36.45
N ARG A 494 -5.38 -8.48 -35.71
CA ARG A 494 -5.61 -7.06 -35.53
C ARG A 494 -6.03 -6.82 -34.10
N CYS A 495 -5.44 -5.82 -33.50
CA CYS A 495 -5.73 -5.41 -32.13
C CYS A 495 -5.64 -3.89 -32.01
N TYR A 496 -5.79 -3.42 -30.78
CA TYR A 496 -5.60 -2.03 -30.43
C TYR A 496 -4.22 -1.51 -30.89
N ALA A 497 -3.14 -2.24 -30.56
CA ALA A 497 -1.76 -1.82 -30.83
C ALA A 497 -1.46 -1.68 -32.34
N THR A 498 -2.19 -2.38 -33.20
CA THR A 498 -2.11 -2.25 -34.66
C THR A 498 -3.03 -1.15 -35.23
N ASN A 499 -3.61 -0.27 -34.41
CA ASN A 499 -4.67 0.66 -34.83
C ASN A 499 -5.85 -0.03 -35.54
N ASN A 500 -6.17 -1.25 -35.13
CA ASN A 500 -7.14 -2.13 -35.78
C ASN A 500 -6.83 -2.51 -37.25
N GLU A 501 -5.59 -2.30 -37.72
CA GLU A 501 -5.13 -2.78 -39.03
C GLU A 501 -4.68 -4.24 -38.94
N TRP A 502 -4.80 -4.96 -40.05
CA TRP A 502 -4.34 -6.34 -40.12
C TRP A 502 -2.81 -6.39 -40.18
N HIS A 503 -2.24 -7.24 -39.35
CA HIS A 503 -0.81 -7.41 -39.21
C HIS A 503 -0.46 -8.90 -39.13
N PRO A 504 0.52 -9.40 -39.89
CA PRO A 504 0.91 -10.81 -39.82
C PRO A 504 1.44 -11.19 -38.43
N TYR A 505 1.00 -12.33 -37.89
CA TYR A 505 1.50 -12.85 -36.62
C TYR A 505 3.01 -13.11 -36.66
N LYS A 506 3.56 -13.58 -37.78
CA LYS A 506 5.02 -13.77 -37.95
C LYS A 506 5.85 -12.48 -37.80
N ARG A 507 5.21 -11.31 -37.90
CA ARG A 507 5.82 -9.98 -37.72
C ARG A 507 5.37 -9.30 -36.43
N TYR A 508 4.82 -10.04 -35.46
CA TYR A 508 4.27 -9.46 -34.24
C TYR A 508 5.25 -8.59 -33.44
N LYS A 509 6.58 -8.83 -33.54
CA LYS A 509 7.62 -8.03 -32.88
C LYS A 509 7.66 -6.58 -33.34
N GLU A 510 7.08 -6.25 -34.48
CA GLU A 510 6.93 -4.85 -34.93
C GLU A 510 5.92 -4.07 -34.07
N ILE A 511 5.02 -4.78 -33.39
CA ILE A 511 3.97 -4.23 -32.53
C ILE A 511 4.28 -4.50 -31.04
N PHE A 512 4.86 -5.67 -30.76
CA PHE A 512 5.20 -6.11 -29.40
C PHE A 512 6.69 -6.48 -29.34
N PRO A 513 7.62 -5.52 -29.47
CA PRO A 513 9.05 -5.78 -29.59
C PRO A 513 9.65 -6.44 -28.33
N HIS A 514 9.05 -6.19 -27.17
CA HIS A 514 9.47 -6.75 -25.89
C HIS A 514 8.95 -8.16 -25.63
N TRP A 515 8.09 -8.73 -26.48
CA TRP A 515 7.60 -10.10 -26.29
C TRP A 515 8.35 -11.10 -27.18
N LYS A 516 8.77 -12.21 -26.57
CA LYS A 516 9.32 -13.39 -27.23
C LYS A 516 8.38 -14.55 -27.03
N ILE A 517 7.70 -14.90 -28.11
CA ILE A 517 6.83 -16.07 -28.19
C ILE A 517 7.63 -17.14 -28.92
N ALA A 518 8.03 -18.18 -28.19
CA ALA A 518 8.76 -19.29 -28.79
C ALA A 518 7.81 -20.07 -29.72
N PRO A 519 8.21 -20.33 -30.98
CA PRO A 519 7.45 -21.17 -31.87
C PRO A 519 7.25 -22.57 -31.30
N ASP A 520 6.01 -23.06 -31.35
CA ASP A 520 5.70 -24.46 -31.06
C ASP A 520 4.95 -25.09 -32.24
N VAL A 521 5.57 -26.11 -32.82
CA VAL A 521 5.05 -26.88 -33.95
C VAL A 521 3.99 -27.91 -33.53
N SER A 522 3.75 -28.09 -32.22
CA SER A 522 2.67 -28.95 -31.71
C SER A 522 1.28 -28.48 -32.14
N LEU A 523 1.13 -27.19 -32.45
CA LEU A 523 -0.12 -26.52 -32.85
C LEU A 523 -1.25 -26.55 -31.81
N GLU A 524 -1.00 -27.03 -30.58
CA GLU A 524 -2.07 -27.31 -29.62
C GLU A 524 -1.82 -26.73 -28.22
N ALA A 525 -2.90 -26.29 -27.57
CA ALA A 525 -2.87 -25.93 -26.16
C ALA A 525 -2.68 -27.16 -25.26
N SER A 526 -2.23 -26.97 -24.02
CA SER A 526 -2.22 -28.06 -23.03
C SER A 526 -3.63 -28.59 -22.77
N ASP A 527 -3.75 -29.88 -22.42
CA ASP A 527 -5.05 -30.49 -22.14
C ASP A 527 -5.79 -29.77 -21.01
N TYR A 528 -5.06 -29.12 -20.09
CA TYR A 528 -5.64 -28.20 -19.12
C TYR A 528 -6.43 -27.06 -19.78
N TRP A 529 -5.81 -26.26 -20.64
CA TRP A 529 -6.47 -25.11 -21.26
C TRP A 529 -7.52 -25.53 -22.29
N LYS A 530 -7.31 -26.67 -22.98
CA LYS A 530 -8.34 -27.29 -23.83
C LYS A 530 -9.59 -27.64 -23.03
N TYR A 531 -9.43 -28.25 -21.85
CA TYR A 531 -10.53 -28.57 -20.94
C TYR A 531 -11.27 -27.31 -20.48
N VAL A 532 -10.55 -26.28 -20.03
CA VAL A 532 -11.14 -25.00 -19.60
C VAL A 532 -11.92 -24.34 -20.73
N MET A 533 -11.33 -24.24 -21.93
CA MET A 533 -11.98 -23.63 -23.10
C MET A 533 -13.22 -24.43 -23.52
N ALA A 534 -13.14 -25.76 -23.55
CA ALA A 534 -14.28 -26.62 -23.90
C ALA A 534 -15.44 -26.51 -22.90
N LYS A 535 -15.12 -26.44 -21.60
CA LYS A 535 -16.09 -26.36 -20.51
C LYS A 535 -16.82 -25.02 -20.47
N TYR A 536 -16.07 -23.92 -20.52
CA TYR A 536 -16.61 -22.57 -20.31
C TYR A 536 -16.83 -21.78 -21.61
N ASN A 537 -16.78 -22.44 -22.78
CA ASN A 537 -16.87 -21.81 -24.10
C ASN A 537 -18.00 -20.76 -24.23
N ASN A 538 -19.22 -21.13 -23.83
CA ASN A 538 -20.38 -20.25 -23.92
C ASN A 538 -20.30 -19.08 -22.94
N GLN A 539 -19.72 -19.29 -21.75
CA GLN A 539 -19.57 -18.26 -20.73
C GLN A 539 -18.50 -17.24 -21.13
N PHE A 540 -17.34 -17.69 -21.61
CA PHE A 540 -16.33 -16.80 -22.20
C PHE A 540 -16.88 -16.03 -23.40
N ALA A 541 -17.64 -16.67 -24.28
CA ALA A 541 -18.26 -16.00 -25.40
C ALA A 541 -19.21 -14.88 -24.95
N LYS A 542 -20.03 -15.14 -23.92
CA LYS A 542 -20.92 -14.12 -23.34
C LYS A 542 -20.13 -12.98 -22.72
N GLU A 543 -19.13 -13.28 -21.89
CA GLU A 543 -18.29 -12.30 -21.20
C GLU A 543 -17.60 -11.36 -22.19
N TYR A 544 -17.02 -11.94 -23.26
CA TYR A 544 -16.27 -11.18 -24.26
C TYR A 544 -17.14 -10.61 -25.39
N SER A 545 -18.47 -10.67 -25.25
CA SER A 545 -19.43 -10.25 -26.30
C SER A 545 -19.12 -10.88 -27.67
N ALA A 546 -18.74 -12.14 -27.67
CA ALA A 546 -18.34 -12.96 -28.81
C ALA A 546 -19.32 -14.12 -29.04
N LYS A 547 -19.10 -14.89 -30.10
CA LYS A 547 -19.76 -16.18 -30.32
C LYS A 547 -18.87 -17.31 -29.77
N PRO A 548 -19.47 -18.44 -29.33
CA PRO A 548 -18.70 -19.61 -28.90
C PRO A 548 -17.73 -20.09 -29.97
N ALA A 549 -16.56 -20.55 -29.54
CA ALA A 549 -15.57 -21.21 -30.39
C ALA A 549 -16.09 -22.53 -30.95
N ASP A 550 -15.56 -22.93 -32.10
CA ASP A 550 -15.77 -24.26 -32.68
C ASP A 550 -14.85 -25.29 -31.99
N ILE A 551 -15.26 -25.75 -30.81
CA ILE A 551 -14.46 -26.66 -29.98
C ILE A 551 -14.31 -28.04 -30.65
N PRO A 552 -13.07 -28.51 -30.89
CA PRO A 552 -12.82 -29.84 -31.43
C PRO A 552 -13.47 -30.96 -30.59
N PRO A 553 -14.02 -32.02 -31.20
CA PRO A 553 -14.64 -33.12 -30.46
C PRO A 553 -13.70 -33.81 -29.46
N THR A 554 -12.38 -33.80 -29.72
CA THR A 554 -11.36 -34.35 -28.83
C THR A 554 -11.25 -33.57 -27.52
N TRP A 555 -11.37 -32.23 -27.55
CA TRP A 555 -11.28 -31.39 -26.35
C TRP A 555 -12.46 -31.64 -25.40
N LYS A 556 -13.66 -31.87 -25.96
CA LYS A 556 -14.86 -32.21 -25.17
C LYS A 556 -14.76 -33.54 -24.44
N ARG A 557 -13.81 -34.40 -24.81
CA ARG A 557 -13.56 -35.71 -24.18
C ARG A 557 -12.49 -35.65 -23.09
N ILE A 558 -11.77 -34.53 -22.97
CA ILE A 558 -10.77 -34.35 -21.92
C ILE A 558 -11.49 -34.31 -20.58
N THR A 559 -11.07 -35.19 -19.68
CA THR A 559 -11.60 -35.25 -18.32
C THR A 559 -10.83 -34.30 -17.39
N ARG A 560 -11.45 -33.90 -16.27
CA ARG A 560 -10.77 -33.12 -15.23
C ARG A 560 -9.46 -33.77 -14.75
N LYS A 561 -9.42 -35.11 -14.65
CA LYS A 561 -8.21 -35.86 -14.28
C LYS A 561 -7.09 -35.74 -15.31
N GLN A 562 -7.43 -35.74 -16.60
CA GLN A 562 -6.45 -35.51 -17.67
C GLN A 562 -5.94 -34.07 -17.67
N ALA A 563 -6.81 -33.09 -17.43
CA ALA A 563 -6.41 -31.69 -17.26
C ALA A 563 -5.44 -31.51 -16.09
N GLU A 564 -5.71 -32.16 -14.94
CA GLU A 564 -4.79 -32.14 -13.79
C GLU A 564 -3.45 -32.82 -14.09
N ALA A 565 -3.46 -33.99 -14.74
CA ALA A 565 -2.25 -34.70 -15.13
C ALA A 565 -1.38 -33.86 -16.08
N SER A 566 -2.01 -33.18 -17.05
CA SER A 566 -1.34 -32.27 -17.97
C SER A 566 -0.70 -31.07 -17.27
N LEU A 567 -1.32 -30.54 -16.20
CA LEU A 567 -0.67 -29.52 -15.37
C LEU A 567 0.60 -30.07 -14.70
N LYS A 568 0.54 -31.24 -14.08
CA LYS A 568 1.71 -31.84 -13.41
C LYS A 568 2.87 -32.02 -14.37
N GLU A 569 2.60 -32.55 -15.56
CA GLU A 569 3.59 -32.71 -16.63
C GLU A 569 4.19 -31.37 -17.07
N SER A 570 3.34 -30.38 -17.34
CA SER A 570 3.77 -29.06 -17.84
C SER A 570 4.69 -28.30 -16.88
N PHE A 571 4.53 -28.53 -15.57
CA PHE A 571 5.35 -27.91 -14.53
C PHE A 571 6.44 -28.85 -13.97
N GLY A 572 6.60 -30.05 -14.52
CA GLY A 572 7.61 -31.03 -14.07
C GLY A 572 7.41 -31.52 -12.64
N ILE A 573 6.17 -31.50 -12.14
CA ILE A 573 5.82 -31.97 -10.80
C ILE A 573 5.71 -33.50 -10.82
N LYS A 574 6.52 -34.16 -10.01
CA LYS A 574 6.56 -35.63 -9.89
C LYS A 574 5.49 -36.18 -8.97
#